data_AF-A0A5A5RX28-F1
#
_entry.id   AF-A0A5A5RX28-F1
#
_cell.length_a   1.000
_cell.length_b   1.000
_cell.length_c   1.000
_cell.angle_alpha   90.00
_cell.angle_beta   90.00
_cell.angle_gamma   90.00
#
_symmetry.space_group_name_H-M   'P 1'
#
loop_
_entity.id
_entity.type
_entity.pdbx_description
1 polymer ?
#
loop_
_entity_poly.entity_id
_entity_poly.type
_entity_poly.pdbx_seq_one_letter_code
_entity_poly.pdbx_strand_id
1 'polypeptide(L)' 'MRSNLPPKASDDAVHIAAATVHGLDYLLTLNCKHIANAQIQRKLAEISLDLGYELPIICTPYELLGDYNDVAR' A
#
# COMPACT_ATOMS: atom_id res chain seq x y z
N MET A 1 0.87 17.54 -8.17
CA MET A 1 1.14 16.25 -7.51
C MET A 1 0.02 15.96 -6.51
N ARG A 2 -0.88 15.01 -6.79
CA ARG A 2 -2.07 14.74 -5.94
C ARG A 2 -1.77 13.89 -4.70
N SER A 3 -0.75 13.04 -4.75
CA SER A 3 -0.41 12.07 -3.69
C SER A 3 0.28 12.65 -2.45
N ASN A 4 0.86 13.86 -2.52
CA ASN A 4 1.62 14.50 -1.42
C ASN A 4 2.79 13.66 -0.87
N LEU A 5 3.27 12.67 -1.65
CA LEU A 5 4.41 11.85 -1.27
C LEU A 5 5.70 12.68 -1.29
N PRO A 6 6.59 12.53 -0.29
CA PRO A 6 7.88 13.20 -0.31
C PRO A 6 8.71 12.74 -1.52
N PRO A 7 9.62 13.57 -2.07
CA PRO A 7 10.43 13.20 -3.24
C PRO A 7 11.23 11.90 -3.08
N LYS A 8 11.58 11.54 -1.84
CA LYS A 8 12.26 10.28 -1.49
C LYS A 8 11.37 9.03 -1.62
N ALA A 9 10.06 9.20 -1.82
CA ALA A 9 9.08 8.13 -1.98
C ALA A 9 8.60 8.01 -3.44
N SER A 10 9.39 8.50 -4.42
CA SER A 10 9.11 8.34 -5.85
C SER A 10 9.05 6.87 -6.25
N ASP A 11 9.98 6.08 -5.74
CA ASP A 11 10.09 4.65 -6.06
C ASP A 11 8.90 3.90 -5.47
N ASP A 12 8.48 4.26 -4.26
CA ASP A 12 7.28 3.74 -3.60
C ASP A 12 6.00 4.06 -4.42
N ALA A 13 5.89 5.27 -4.96
CA ALA A 13 4.74 5.68 -5.77
C ALA A 13 4.61 4.84 -7.06
N VAL A 14 5.73 4.52 -7.71
CA VAL A 14 5.76 3.69 -8.92
C VAL A 14 5.34 2.26 -8.59
N HIS A 15 5.82 1.68 -7.48
CA HIS A 15 5.42 0.34 -7.06
C HIS A 15 3.92 0.25 -6.75
N ILE A 16 3.38 1.25 -6.05
CA ILE A 16 1.94 1.33 -5.75
C ILE A 16 1.14 1.42 -7.05
N ALA A 17 1.52 2.34 -7.96
CA ALA A 17 0.82 2.51 -9.22
C ALA A 17 0.84 1.23 -10.07
N ALA A 18 1.98 0.54 -10.13
CA ALA A 18 2.09 -0.73 -10.85
C ALA A 18 1.17 -1.80 -10.25
N ALA A 19 1.17 -1.95 -8.92
CA ALA A 19 0.31 -2.93 -8.24
C ALA A 19 -1.18 -2.63 -8.44
N THR A 20 -1.57 -1.36 -8.37
CA THR A 20 -2.94 -0.88 -8.62
C THR A 20 -3.39 -1.13 -10.06
N VAL A 21 -2.55 -0.81 -11.06
CA VAL A 21 -2.89 -1.02 -12.48
C VAL A 21 -3.00 -2.50 -12.82
N HIS A 22 -2.20 -3.35 -12.19
CA HIS A 22 -2.26 -4.79 -12.37
C HIS A 22 -3.35 -5.48 -11.55
N GLY A 23 -4.09 -4.75 -10.71
CA GLY A 23 -5.19 -5.30 -9.90
C GLY A 23 -4.70 -6.32 -8.87
N LEU A 24 -3.53 -6.10 -8.27
CA LEU A 24 -3.03 -6.97 -7.21
C LEU A 24 -3.84 -6.78 -5.93
N ASP A 25 -4.08 -7.86 -5.19
CA ASP A 25 -4.78 -7.79 -3.90
C ASP A 25 -3.88 -7.21 -2.79
N TYR A 26 -2.58 -7.50 -2.84
CA TYR A 26 -1.61 -7.13 -1.80
C TYR A 26 -0.33 -6.54 -2.37
N LEU A 27 0.17 -5.49 -1.72
CA LEU A 27 1.49 -4.91 -1.95
C LEU A 27 2.33 -5.05 -0.69
N LEU A 28 3.31 -5.97 -0.76
CA LEU A 28 4.25 -6.20 0.34
C LEU A 28 5.35 -5.14 0.34
N THR A 29 5.49 -4.41 1.45
CA THR A 29 6.58 -3.43 1.62
C THR A 29 7.25 -3.56 2.99
N LEU A 30 8.58 -3.53 3.00
CA LEU A 30 9.38 -3.37 4.22
C LEU A 30 9.61 -1.89 4.55
N ASN A 31 9.24 -0.98 3.63
CA ASN A 31 9.38 0.46 3.77
C ASN A 31 8.10 1.11 4.31
N CYS A 32 7.55 0.57 5.40
CA CYS A 32 6.34 1.11 6.01
C CYS A 32 6.52 2.52 6.58
N LYS A 33 7.75 2.96 6.91
CA LYS A 33 7.96 4.29 7.53
C LYS A 33 7.49 5.48 6.68
N HIS A 34 7.39 5.33 5.36
CA HIS A 34 7.02 6.41 4.45
C HIS A 34 5.63 6.24 3.80
N ILE A 35 5.13 5.00 3.66
CA ILE A 35 3.82 4.69 3.05
C ILE A 35 2.74 4.34 4.09
N ALA A 36 3.11 3.89 5.31
CA ALA A 36 2.15 3.44 6.33
C ALA A 36 1.44 4.57 7.08
N ASN A 37 1.60 5.83 6.69
CA ASN A 37 0.70 6.84 7.20
C ASN A 37 -0.71 6.54 6.68
N ALA A 38 -1.61 6.14 7.58
CA ALA A 38 -3.00 5.83 7.26
C ALA A 38 -3.72 6.96 6.50
N GLN A 39 -3.29 8.21 6.67
CA GLN A 39 -3.82 9.35 5.89
C GLN A 39 -3.35 9.33 4.44
N ILE A 40 -2.10 8.91 4.19
CA ILE A 40 -1.55 8.76 2.83
C ILE A 40 -2.24 7.58 2.13
N GLN A 41 -2.39 6.44 2.80
CA GLN A 41 -3.10 5.29 2.23
C GLN A 41 -4.55 5.63 1.89
N ARG A 42 -5.26 6.35 2.77
CA ARG A 42 -6.63 6.80 2.51
C ARG A 42 -6.71 7.69 1.27
N LYS A 43 -5.80 8.66 1.16
CA LYS A 43 -5.75 9.56 0.00
C LYS A 43 -5.42 8.81 -1.30
N LEU A 44 -4.54 7.82 -1.24
CA LEU A 44 -4.23 6.97 -2.38
C LEU A 44 -5.45 6.12 -2.77
N ALA A 45 -6.20 5.59 -1.81
CA ALA A 45 -7.41 4.83 -2.08
C ALA A 45 -8.49 5.70 -2.76
N GLU A 46 -8.70 6.92 -2.27
CA GLU A 46 -9.58 7.90 -2.92
C GLU A 46 -9.15 8.20 -4.36
N ILE A 47 -7.86 8.45 -4.59
CA ILE A 47 -7.33 8.73 -5.93
C ILE A 47 -7.46 7.51 -6.86
N SER A 48 -7.17 6.31 -6.37
CA SER A 48 -7.30 5.07 -7.16
C SER A 48 -8.76 4.85 -7.56
N LEU A 49 -9.69 5.04 -6.62
CA LEU A 49 -11.12 4.90 -6.86
C LEU A 49 -11.64 5.91 -7.88
N ASP A 50 -11.23 7.18 -7.77
CA ASP A 50 -11.53 8.23 -8.75
C ASP A 50 -11.04 7.87 -10.17
N LEU A 51 -10.00 7.06 -10.27
CA LEU A 51 -9.42 6.59 -11.53
C LEU A 51 -10.00 5.24 -11.99
N GLY A 52 -10.93 4.64 -11.23
CA GLY A 52 -11.54 3.35 -11.54
C GLY A 52 -10.70 2.13 -11.16
N TYR A 53 -9.73 2.30 -10.25
CA TYR A 53 -8.87 1.23 -9.74
C TYR A 53 -9.12 0.99 -8.25
N GLU A 54 -8.92 -0.25 -7.81
CA GLU A 54 -8.85 -0.60 -6.40
C GLU A 54 -7.40 -0.53 -5.91
N LEU A 55 -7.19 0.12 -4.76
CA LEU A 55 -5.87 0.18 -4.16
C LEU A 55 -5.54 -1.16 -3.48
N PRO A 56 -4.38 -1.79 -3.76
CA PRO A 56 -3.96 -3.00 -3.07
C PRO A 56 -3.80 -2.76 -1.56
N ILE A 57 -4.00 -3.81 -0.78
CA ILE A 57 -3.69 -3.77 0.66
C ILE A 57 -2.17 -3.67 0.82
N ILE A 58 -1.71 -2.51 1.29
CA ILE A 58 -0.30 -2.26 1.55
C ILE A 58 0.03 -2.77 2.95
N CYS A 59 0.84 -3.82 3.04
CA CYS A 59 1.18 -4.47 4.31
C CYS A 59 2.64 -4.92 4.32
N THR A 60 3.19 -5.11 5.52
CA THR A 60 4.44 -5.81 5.72
C THR A 60 4.26 -7.31 5.51
N PRO A 61 5.33 -8.06 5.18
CA PRO A 61 5.27 -9.53 5.18
C PRO A 61 4.77 -10.11 6.50
N TYR A 62 5.11 -9.48 7.63
CA TYR A 62 4.66 -9.91 8.97
C TYR A 62 3.16 -9.71 9.18
N GLU A 63 2.60 -8.59 8.70
CA GLU A 63 1.15 -8.34 8.76
C GLU A 63 0.36 -9.29 7.84
N LEU A 64 0.91 -9.64 6.67
CA LEU A 64 0.25 -10.57 5.75
C LEU A 64 0.25 -12.01 6.27
N LEU A 65 1.35 -12.46 6.86
CA LEU A 65 1.48 -13.84 7.35
C LEU A 65 0.62 -14.12 8.58
N GLY A 66 0.09 -13.08 9.24
CA GLY A 66 -0.57 -13.21 10.53
C GLY A 66 0.40 -13.68 11.61
N ASP A 67 0.09 -13.41 12.87
CA ASP A 67 0.84 -14.01 13.97
C ASP A 67 0.69 -15.53 13.85
N TYR A 68 1.72 -16.23 13.38
CA TYR A 68 1.75 -17.70 13.16
C TYR A 68 1.49 -18.50 14.47
N ASN A 69 1.23 -17.80 15.57
CA ASN A 69 1.01 -18.32 16.92
C ASN A 69 -0.47 -18.46 17.32
N ASP A 70 -1.44 -17.96 16.55
CA ASP A 70 -2.87 -18.02 16.91
C ASP A 70 -3.66 -19.16 16.24
N VAL A 71 -3.00 -20.06 15.50
CA VAL A 71 -3.59 -21.34 15.03
C VAL A 71 -3.36 -22.51 16.01
N ALA A 72 -2.98 -22.21 17.25
CA ALA A 72 -2.76 -23.17 18.33
C ALA A 72 -3.60 -22.90 19.60
N ARG A 73 -4.70 -22.15 19.51
CA ARG A 73 -5.67 -21.98 20.61
C ARG A 73 -7.10 -22.28 20.19
#